data_AF-A0A1A0N589-F1
#
_entry.id   AF-A0A1A0N589-F1
#
_cell.length_a   1.000
_cell.length_b   1.000
_cell.length_c   1.000
_cell.angle_alpha   90.00
_cell.angle_beta   90.00
_cell.angle_gamma   90.00
#
_symmetry.space_group_name_H-M   'P 1'
#
loop_
_entity.id
_entity.type
_entity.pdbx_description
1 polymer ?
#
loop_
_entity_poly.entity_id
_entity_poly.type
_entity_poly.pdbx_seq_one_letter_code
_entity_poly.pdbx_strand_id
1 'polypeptide(L)'
;MFRAFYNHQRPHRALGGATPAEVFAATAPARPVDRPLPAPVFVTTGIVNDTTGRVFVPPYVVNVGRYWAGHQCDCVRDGDHIAIFSGTTVIRELTADPTRRYQPGDKSTRTYRTRAPKPPS
;
A
#
# COMPACT_ATOMS: atom_id res chain seq x y z
N MET A 1 -9.48 -44.10 15.47
CA MET A 1 -10.89 -44.34 15.88
C MET A 1 -11.51 -43.20 16.70
N PHE A 2 -10.75 -42.27 17.31
CA PHE A 2 -11.32 -41.13 18.06
C PHE A 2 -11.93 -40.00 17.20
N ARG A 3 -11.27 -39.59 16.10
CA ARG A 3 -11.72 -38.47 15.24
C ARG A 3 -13.12 -38.68 14.66
N ALA A 4 -13.44 -39.90 14.25
CA ALA A 4 -14.75 -40.24 13.69
C ALA A 4 -15.86 -40.13 14.75
N PHE A 5 -15.61 -40.68 15.95
CA PHE A 5 -16.54 -40.56 17.08
C PHE A 5 -16.76 -39.10 17.49
N TYR A 6 -15.66 -38.33 17.66
CA TYR A 6 -15.74 -36.93 18.08
C TYR A 6 -16.51 -36.07 17.09
N ASN A 7 -16.26 -36.23 15.79
CA ASN A 7 -16.88 -35.39 14.77
C ASN A 7 -18.32 -35.76 14.45
N HIS A 8 -18.66 -37.06 14.46
CA HIS A 8 -19.93 -37.54 13.89
C HIS A 8 -20.88 -38.19 14.89
N GLN A 9 -20.42 -38.55 16.09
CA GLN A 9 -21.23 -39.31 17.05
C GLN A 9 -21.39 -38.60 18.38
N ARG A 10 -20.48 -37.68 18.73
CA ARG A 10 -20.49 -37.00 20.04
C ARG A 10 -21.42 -35.78 20.02
N PRO A 11 -22.56 -35.81 20.74
CA PRO A 11 -23.40 -34.64 20.95
C PRO A 11 -22.64 -33.63 21.81
N HIS A 12 -22.61 -32.36 21.41
CA HIS A 12 -21.87 -31.34 22.14
C HIS A 12 -22.82 -30.38 22.88
N ARG A 13 -22.67 -30.26 24.21
CA ARG A 13 -23.50 -29.35 25.04
C ARG A 13 -23.47 -27.90 24.56
N ALA A 14 -22.30 -27.40 24.16
CA ALA A 14 -22.17 -26.02 23.64
C ALA A 14 -22.82 -25.83 22.25
N LEU A 15 -23.16 -26.92 21.55
CA LEU A 15 -23.83 -26.90 20.24
C LEU A 15 -25.31 -27.31 20.36
N GLY A 16 -25.88 -27.28 21.57
CA GLY A 16 -27.28 -27.66 21.81
C GLY A 16 -27.57 -29.14 21.55
N GLY A 17 -26.54 -30.01 21.59
CA GLY A 17 -26.68 -31.43 21.29
C GLY A 17 -26.32 -31.82 19.86
N ALA A 18 -26.07 -30.86 18.96
CA ALA A 18 -25.52 -31.16 17.65
C ALA A 18 -24.08 -31.67 17.72
N THR A 19 -23.67 -32.44 16.72
CA THR A 19 -22.31 -32.91 16.50
C THR A 19 -21.46 -31.83 15.82
N PRO A 20 -20.13 -31.86 15.99
CA PRO A 20 -19.24 -30.95 15.26
C PRO A 20 -19.43 -30.99 13.74
N ALA A 21 -19.71 -32.16 13.16
CA ALA A 21 -19.95 -32.30 11.73
C ALA A 21 -21.25 -31.62 11.28
N GLU A 22 -22.33 -31.74 12.06
CA GLU A 22 -23.62 -31.10 11.75
C GLU A 22 -23.50 -29.57 11.77
N VAL A 23 -22.84 -29.01 12.77
CA VAL A 23 -22.64 -27.55 12.86
C VAL A 23 -21.72 -27.03 11.77
N PHE A 24 -20.66 -27.78 11.45
CA PHE A 24 -19.77 -27.43 10.34
C PHE A 24 -20.50 -27.44 9.00
N ALA A 25 -21.32 -28.46 8.73
CA ALA A 25 -22.08 -28.59 7.49
C ALA A 25 -23.24 -27.59 7.39
N ALA A 26 -23.82 -27.17 8.53
CA ALA A 26 -24.86 -26.14 8.58
C ALA A 26 -24.33 -24.73 8.28
N THR A 27 -23.03 -24.51 8.42
CA THR A 27 -22.38 -23.24 8.08
C THR A 27 -21.99 -23.26 6.61
N ALA A 28 -22.32 -22.18 5.88
CA ALA A 28 -21.84 -22.03 4.51
C ALA A 28 -20.29 -22.12 4.52
N PRO A 29 -19.68 -23.01 3.72
CA PRO A 29 -18.23 -23.10 3.64
C PRO A 29 -17.63 -21.73 3.31
N ALA A 30 -16.50 -21.40 3.93
CA ALA A 30 -15.74 -20.24 3.52
C ALA A 30 -15.44 -20.36 2.02
N ARG A 31 -15.91 -19.39 1.25
CA ARG A 31 -15.62 -19.28 -0.18
C ARG A 31 -14.58 -18.18 -0.38
N PRO A 32 -13.74 -18.28 -1.43
CA PRO A 32 -13.02 -17.12 -1.92
C PRO A 32 -14.02 -15.97 -2.14
N VAL A 33 -13.62 -14.75 -1.83
CA VAL A 33 -14.41 -13.57 -2.19
C VAL A 33 -14.55 -13.48 -3.70
N ASP A 34 -15.75 -13.22 -4.21
CA ASP A 34 -16.02 -13.10 -5.66
C ASP A 34 -15.44 -11.83 -6.29
N ARG A 35 -14.69 -11.04 -5.52
CA ARG A 35 -13.96 -9.88 -5.99
C ARG A 35 -12.45 -10.14 -5.91
N PRO A 36 -11.66 -9.65 -6.87
CA PRO A 36 -10.22 -9.59 -6.71
C PRO A 36 -9.86 -8.90 -5.39
N LEU A 37 -8.83 -9.40 -4.70
CA LEU A 37 -8.23 -8.64 -3.61
C LEU A 37 -7.69 -7.33 -4.19
N PRO A 38 -7.81 -6.20 -3.47
CA PRO A 38 -7.15 -4.97 -3.87
C PRO A 38 -5.65 -5.22 -4.02
N ALA A 39 -5.04 -4.55 -5.00
CA ALA A 39 -3.60 -4.63 -5.19
C ALA A 39 -2.87 -4.17 -3.91
N PRO A 40 -1.67 -4.70 -3.60
CA PRO A 40 -0.90 -4.23 -2.47
C PRO A 40 -0.57 -2.74 -2.64
N VAL A 41 -0.85 -1.96 -1.59
CA VAL A 41 -0.35 -0.58 -1.47
C VAL A 41 1.04 -0.63 -0.86
N PHE A 42 1.99 0.04 -1.48
CA PHE A 42 3.36 0.15 -1.01
C PHE A 42 3.57 1.52 -0.39
N VAL A 43 4.16 1.55 0.80
CA VAL A 43 4.59 2.78 1.47
C VAL A 43 6.10 2.75 1.61
N THR A 44 6.77 3.79 1.12
CA THR A 44 8.22 3.92 1.23
C THR A 44 8.60 5.33 1.64
N THR A 45 9.60 5.44 2.51
CA THR A 45 10.20 6.72 2.87
C THR A 45 11.44 6.97 2.02
N GLY A 46 11.67 8.24 1.69
CA GLY A 46 12.83 8.64 0.88
C GLY A 46 13.15 10.12 1.05
N ILE A 47 14.40 10.47 0.79
CA ILE A 47 14.84 11.87 0.80
C ILE A 47 14.91 12.37 -0.64
N VAL A 48 14.37 13.56 -0.89
CA VAL A 48 14.52 14.23 -2.18
C VAL A 48 15.99 14.62 -2.38
N ASN A 49 16.61 14.08 -3.43
CA ASN A 49 18.01 14.35 -3.75
C ASN A 49 18.25 15.84 -4.03
N ASP A 50 19.26 16.41 -3.36
CA ASP A 50 19.54 17.86 -3.39
C ASP A 50 19.86 18.42 -4.77
N THR A 51 20.57 17.64 -5.58
CA THR A 51 21.08 18.08 -6.87
C THR A 51 20.05 17.86 -7.98
N THR A 52 19.25 16.79 -7.89
CA THR A 52 18.37 16.37 -8.99
C THR A 52 16.89 16.62 -8.72
N GLY A 53 16.48 16.83 -7.47
CA GLY A 53 15.06 16.98 -7.11
C GLY A 53 14.26 15.69 -7.27
N ARG A 54 14.91 14.54 -7.11
CA ARG A 54 14.33 13.21 -7.36
C ARG A 54 14.21 12.43 -6.06
N VAL A 55 13.17 11.62 -5.95
CA VAL A 55 12.97 10.65 -4.86
C VAL A 55 12.73 9.27 -5.46
N PHE A 56 13.19 8.23 -4.75
CA PHE A 56 13.00 6.86 -5.18
C PHE A 56 11.70 6.31 -4.59
N VAL A 57 10.80 5.85 -5.46
CA VAL A 57 9.52 5.20 -5.11
C VAL A 57 9.51 3.86 -5.84
N PRO A 58 9.98 2.76 -5.22
CA PRO A 58 10.25 1.51 -5.92
C PRO A 58 9.08 1.05 -6.81
N PRO A 59 9.36 0.73 -8.10
CA PRO A 59 10.68 0.65 -8.76
C PRO A 59 11.17 1.98 -9.40
N TYR A 60 10.38 3.05 -9.28
CA TYR A 60 10.52 4.29 -10.02
C TYR A 60 11.45 5.32 -9.35
N VAL A 61 12.05 6.18 -10.17
CA VAL A 61 12.70 7.42 -9.73
C VAL A 61 11.83 8.58 -10.18
N VAL A 62 11.22 9.28 -9.24
CA VAL A 62 10.23 10.33 -9.50
C VAL A 62 10.85 11.70 -9.27
N ASN A 63 10.74 12.59 -10.26
CA ASN A 63 11.20 13.97 -10.12
C ASN A 63 10.12 14.84 -9.46
N VAL A 64 10.34 15.28 -8.23
CA VAL A 64 9.43 16.18 -7.51
C VAL A 64 9.89 17.64 -7.59
N GLY A 65 11.06 17.91 -8.17
CA GLY A 65 11.65 19.24 -8.31
C GLY A 65 12.61 19.58 -7.18
N ARG A 66 13.58 20.47 -7.50
CA ARG A 66 14.61 20.92 -6.55
C ARG A 66 14.09 21.88 -5.48
N TYR A 67 12.87 22.40 -5.64
CA TYR A 67 12.20 23.16 -4.61
C TYR A 67 12.07 22.35 -3.30
N TRP A 68 11.82 21.05 -3.41
CA TRP A 68 11.67 20.12 -2.28
C TRP A 68 12.98 19.41 -1.89
N ALA A 69 14.13 19.89 -2.37
CA ALA A 69 15.43 19.26 -2.13
C ALA A 69 15.74 19.11 -0.63
N GLY A 70 16.09 17.88 -0.22
CA GLY A 70 16.45 17.52 1.15
C GLY A 70 15.25 17.29 2.08
N HIS A 71 14.03 17.28 1.57
CA HIS A 71 12.85 16.88 2.32
C HIS A 71 12.81 15.36 2.49
N GLN A 72 12.48 14.90 3.69
CA GLN A 72 12.02 13.54 3.91
C GLN A 72 10.57 13.43 3.42
N CYS A 73 10.29 12.36 2.70
CA CYS A 73 9.02 12.13 2.04
C CYS A 73 8.46 10.74 2.35
N ASP A 74 7.15 10.70 2.54
CA ASP A 74 6.35 9.48 2.55
C ASP A 74 5.75 9.31 1.15
N CYS A 75 5.99 8.16 0.54
CA CYS A 75 5.51 7.86 -0.80
C CYS A 75 4.56 6.67 -0.72
N VAL A 76 3.33 6.88 -1.18
CA VAL A 76 2.29 5.85 -1.26
C VAL A 76 2.11 5.48 -2.71
N ARG A 77 2.20 4.17 -3.02
CA ARG A 77 1.99 3.65 -4.37
C ARG A 77 0.92 2.56 -4.37
N ASP A 78 -0.14 2.79 -5.13
CA ASP A 78 -1.20 1.82 -5.43
C ASP A 78 -1.17 1.50 -6.93
N GLY A 79 -0.70 0.29 -7.28
CA GLY A 79 -0.36 -0.04 -8.66
C GLY A 79 0.68 0.93 -9.23
N ASP A 80 0.29 1.69 -10.25
CA ASP A 80 1.09 2.75 -10.87
C ASP A 80 0.73 4.15 -10.36
N HIS A 81 -0.33 4.30 -9.57
CA HIS A 81 -0.67 5.58 -8.96
C HIS A 81 0.24 5.85 -7.76
N ILE A 82 0.85 7.03 -7.73
CA ILE A 82 1.84 7.44 -6.72
C ILE A 82 1.47 8.80 -6.16
N ALA A 83 1.39 8.89 -4.84
CA ALA A 83 1.30 10.13 -4.09
C ALA A 83 2.54 10.29 -3.20
N ILE A 84 3.15 11.48 -3.22
CA ILE A 84 4.37 11.80 -2.48
C ILE A 84 4.09 12.99 -1.59
N PHE A 85 4.43 12.82 -0.30
CA PHE A 85 4.18 13.79 0.74
C PHE A 85 5.48 14.31 1.33
N SER A 86 5.48 15.54 1.83
CA SER A 86 6.45 16.02 2.80
C SER A 86 5.70 16.49 4.03
N GLY A 87 5.80 15.73 5.13
CA GLY A 87 4.88 15.86 6.24
C GLY A 87 3.43 15.67 5.77
N THR A 88 2.58 16.67 5.99
CA THR A 88 1.18 16.64 5.57
C THR A 88 0.93 17.24 4.18
N THR A 89 1.97 17.75 3.52
CA THR A 89 1.83 18.42 2.21
C THR A 89 2.01 17.42 1.08
N VAL A 90 1.02 17.28 0.19
CA VAL A 90 1.20 16.56 -1.09
C VAL A 90 2.15 17.38 -1.97
N ILE A 91 3.32 16.84 -2.26
CA ILE A 91 4.32 17.52 -3.10
C ILE A 91 4.26 17.05 -4.56
N ARG A 92 3.72 15.85 -4.80
CA ARG A 92 3.45 15.34 -6.15
C ARG A 92 2.46 14.18 -6.13
N GLU A 93 1.58 14.16 -7.11
CA GLU A 93 0.72 13.02 -7.45
C GLU A 93 0.90 12.70 -8.95
N LEU A 94 0.97 11.42 -9.30
CA LEU A 94 1.12 10.96 -10.68
C LEU A 94 0.66 9.52 -10.88
N THR A 95 0.30 9.19 -12.11
CA THR A 95 0.30 7.80 -12.59
C THR A 95 1.63 7.53 -13.29
N ALA A 96 2.40 6.57 -12.80
CA ALA A 96 3.67 6.17 -13.35
C ALA A 96 3.49 5.50 -14.72
N ASP A 97 4.37 5.81 -15.66
CA ASP A 97 4.52 5.02 -16.89
C ASP A 97 5.36 3.77 -16.56
N PRO A 98 4.77 2.56 -16.56
CA PRO A 98 5.49 1.34 -16.16
C PRO A 98 6.60 0.97 -17.14
N THR A 99 6.62 1.54 -18.35
CA THR A 99 7.68 1.33 -19.34
C THR A 99 8.94 2.14 -19.03
N ARG A 100 8.88 3.04 -18.03
CA ARG A 100 9.98 3.96 -17.70
C ARG A 100 10.29 3.91 -16.21
N ARG A 101 11.56 3.64 -15.89
CA ARG A 101 12.03 3.76 -14.50
C ARG A 101 11.98 5.21 -14.01
N TYR A 102 12.31 6.17 -14.87
CA TYR A 102 12.32 7.58 -14.52
C TYR A 102 10.99 8.26 -14.87
N GLN A 103 10.37 8.90 -13.88
CA GLN A 103 9.13 9.65 -14.03
C GLN A 103 9.43 11.16 -14.04
N PRO A 104 9.38 11.84 -15.21
CA PRO A 104 9.74 13.24 -15.33
C PRO A 104 8.78 14.13 -14.54
N GLY A 105 9.27 15.26 -14.03
CA GLY A 105 8.45 16.27 -13.35
C GLY A 105 7.69 17.14 -14.35
N ASP A 106 6.73 17.93 -13.86
CA ASP A 106 6.10 18.95 -14.68
C ASP A 106 7.15 20.00 -15.11
N LYS A 107 6.98 20.54 -16.32
CA LYS A 107 7.82 21.61 -16.87
C LYS A 107 7.78 22.86 -16.00
N SER A 108 6.69 23.08 -15.26
CA SER A 108 6.52 24.19 -14.31
C SER A 108 7.37 24.06 -13.04
N THR A 109 7.83 22.85 -12.68
CA THR A 109 8.54 22.58 -11.41
C THR A 109 10.01 23.06 -11.40
N ARG A 110 10.40 23.92 -12.36
CA ARG A 110 11.77 24.43 -12.56
C ARG A 110 12.13 25.67 -11.73
N THR A 111 11.55 25.84 -10.55
CA THR A 111 11.93 26.92 -9.64
C THR A 111 13.18 26.53 -8.84
N TYR A 112 14.35 26.64 -9.49
CA TYR A 112 15.64 26.27 -8.88
C TYR A 112 16.16 27.24 -7.81
N ARG A 113 15.59 28.45 -7.72
CA ARG A 113 16.12 29.55 -6.89
C ARG A 113 15.57 29.56 -5.46
N THR A 114 14.48 28.85 -5.21
CA THR A 114 13.81 28.86 -3.90
C THR A 114 13.72 27.41 -3.41
N ARG A 115 13.92 27.19 -2.11
CA ARG A 115 13.67 25.90 -1.46
C ARG A 115 12.46 26.03 -0.55
N ALA A 116 11.67 24.97 -0.46
CA ALA A 116 10.61 24.87 0.53
C ALA A 116 11.22 24.85 1.94
N PRO A 117 10.56 25.47 2.93
CA PRO A 117 10.89 25.23 4.33
C PRO A 117 10.57 23.76 4.67
N LYS A 118 11.46 23.12 5.41
CA LYS A 118 11.28 21.73 5.83
C LYS A 118 10.17 21.64 6.89
N PRO A 119 9.35 20.58 6.89
CA PRO A 119 8.42 20.33 7.98
C PRO A 119 9.20 20.20 9.30
N PRO A 120 8.58 20.55 10.44
CA PRO A 120 9.18 20.36 11.76
C PRO A 120 9.48 18.88 11.98
N SER A 121 10.64 18.61 12.60
CA SER A 121 11.08 17.26 12.99
C SER A 121 10.26 16.67 14.13
#